data_AF-A0A426V7S6-F1
#
_entry.id   AF-A0A426V7S6-F1
#
_cell.length_a   1.000
_cell.length_b   1.000
_cell.length_c   1.000
_cell.angle_alpha   90.00
_cell.angle_beta   90.00
_cell.angle_gamma   90.00
#
_symmetry.space_group_name_H-M   'P 1'
#
loop_
_entity.id
_entity.type
_entity.pdbx_description
1 polymer ?
#
loop_
_entity_poly.entity_id
_entity_poly.type
_entity_poly.pdbx_seq_one_letter_code
_entity_poly.pdbx_strand_id
1 'polypeptide(L)'
;MPIDVLRLLRCSAVLGLFSLCAIYSHAQAPHTDACGGPWLRAIDNFLGWQLPKEAVVAEVCKPWPGSRSVVLTAVAYTPRQSPAQPSATPRDEPGDKKNLLVAMVDTRSGHVLASHRQTVSEDAMVAVDSHSLSLDTARYQLSGKVRAFGLRFNSSAMGASCPEAGWGDELTLFVPKGEVLEPVLHLAMLRQRAVTACISAQAEGALWEVADLTLAVLPSQTNGLADLRVTATIRRETSDDRVPPAAVTTEHAVLRHGPAGYRASGPHPWWLGSR
;
A
#
# COMPACT_ATOMS: atom_id res chain seq x y z
N MET A 1 -43.78 61.53 0.78
CA MET A 1 -45.20 61.98 0.70
C MET A 1 -45.36 62.74 -0.60
N PRO A 2 -46.38 62.51 -1.46
CA PRO A 2 -47.26 61.34 -1.69
C PRO A 2 -46.86 60.59 -3.01
N ILE A 3 -47.08 59.27 -3.23
CA ILE A 3 -48.30 58.42 -3.29
C ILE A 3 -49.21 58.79 -4.49
N ASP A 4 -49.81 57.91 -5.32
CA ASP A 4 -49.71 56.50 -5.73
C ASP A 4 -50.93 56.25 -6.68
N VAL A 5 -50.92 55.14 -7.43
CA VAL A 5 -52.07 54.37 -7.98
C VAL A 5 -52.78 54.79 -9.29
N LEU A 6 -52.60 53.96 -10.34
CA LEU A 6 -53.65 53.16 -11.02
C LEU A 6 -52.98 52.15 -11.99
N ARG A 7 -52.81 50.87 -11.62
CA ARG A 7 -53.69 49.69 -11.83
C ARG A 7 -53.89 49.28 -13.30
N LEU A 8 -53.85 47.95 -13.52
CA LEU A 8 -54.20 47.14 -14.73
C LEU A 8 -52.96 46.78 -15.58
N LEU A 9 -52.63 45.55 -15.95
CA LEU A 9 -53.36 44.28 -15.99
C LEU A 9 -52.35 43.12 -15.86
N ARG A 10 -52.80 42.03 -15.22
CA ARG A 10 -52.12 40.73 -15.17
C ARG A 10 -52.06 40.10 -16.57
N CYS A 11 -50.92 39.51 -16.93
CA CYS A 11 -50.90 38.35 -17.81
C CYS A 11 -49.88 37.34 -17.27
N SER A 12 -50.43 36.25 -16.71
CA SER A 12 -49.68 35.13 -16.16
C SER A 12 -49.02 34.35 -17.29
N ALA A 13 -47.71 34.16 -17.21
CA ALA A 13 -46.99 33.13 -17.93
C ALA A 13 -46.05 32.42 -16.95
N VAL A 14 -46.52 31.29 -16.42
CA VAL A 14 -45.70 30.36 -15.63
C VAL A 14 -44.82 29.61 -16.65
N LEU A 15 -43.60 30.10 -16.85
CA LEU A 15 -42.55 29.38 -17.57
C LEU A 15 -41.94 28.35 -16.62
N GLY A 16 -42.31 27.08 -16.82
CA GLY A 16 -41.69 25.94 -16.16
C GLY A 16 -40.23 25.82 -16.59
N LEU A 17 -39.30 26.06 -15.66
CA LEU A 17 -37.91 25.66 -15.81
C LEU A 17 -37.81 24.14 -15.61
N PHE A 18 -37.77 23.39 -16.72
CA PHE A 18 -37.17 22.05 -16.70
C PHE A 18 -35.65 22.21 -16.61
N SER A 19 -35.16 22.29 -15.37
CA SER A 19 -33.73 22.19 -15.07
C SER A 19 -33.29 20.75 -15.37
N LEU A 20 -32.75 20.54 -16.57
CA LEU A 20 -31.99 19.34 -16.93
C LEU A 20 -30.72 19.34 -16.07
N CYS A 21 -30.81 18.73 -14.90
CA CYS A 21 -29.66 18.34 -14.11
C CYS A 21 -28.92 17.26 -14.92
N ALA A 22 -27.95 17.68 -15.74
CA ALA A 22 -27.00 16.78 -16.36
C ALA A 22 -26.16 16.18 -15.22
N ILE A 23 -26.57 14.99 -14.78
CA ILE A 23 -25.80 14.19 -13.83
C ILE A 23 -24.55 13.76 -14.59
N TYR A 24 -23.47 14.52 -14.43
CA TYR A 24 -22.13 14.06 -14.77
C TYR A 24 -21.80 12.94 -13.78
N SER A 25 -22.24 11.73 -14.11
CA SER A 25 -21.68 10.51 -13.53
C SER A 25 -20.23 10.43 -13.99
N HIS A 26 -19.32 10.96 -13.17
CA HIS A 26 -17.93 10.51 -13.20
C HIS A 26 -17.94 9.04 -12.77
N ALA A 27 -18.20 8.15 -13.72
CA ALA A 27 -17.81 6.76 -13.60
C ALA A 27 -16.28 6.76 -13.52
N GLN A 28 -15.75 6.77 -12.30
CA GLN A 28 -14.38 6.35 -12.07
C GLN A 28 -14.34 4.87 -12.42
N ALA A 29 -13.95 4.59 -13.66
CA ALA A 29 -13.55 3.25 -14.06
C ALA A 29 -12.52 2.78 -13.02
N PRO A 30 -12.61 1.56 -12.49
CA PRO A 30 -11.55 1.02 -11.66
C PRO A 30 -10.28 1.12 -12.49
N HIS A 31 -9.34 1.98 -12.07
CA HIS A 31 -8.00 1.98 -12.61
C HIS A 31 -7.44 0.61 -12.24
N THR A 32 -7.54 -0.35 -13.15
CA THR A 32 -6.71 -1.54 -13.08
C THR A 32 -5.30 -1.02 -13.30
N ASP A 33 -4.57 -0.77 -12.21
CA ASP A 33 -3.16 -0.37 -12.20
C ASP A 33 -2.24 -1.49 -12.77
N ALA A 34 -2.80 -2.47 -13.48
CA ALA A 34 -2.10 -3.52 -14.18
C ALA A 34 -1.14 -2.93 -15.21
N CYS A 35 0.03 -3.54 -15.31
CA CYS A 35 1.07 -3.08 -16.21
C CYS A 35 0.66 -3.37 -17.67
N GLY A 36 0.62 -2.32 -18.50
CA GLY A 36 0.48 -2.50 -19.95
C GLY A 36 1.64 -3.30 -20.56
N GLY A 37 1.40 -3.94 -21.71
CA GLY A 37 2.39 -4.81 -22.38
C GLY A 37 3.80 -4.25 -22.63
N PRO A 38 4.02 -2.94 -22.87
CA PRO A 38 5.38 -2.39 -22.95
C PRO A 38 6.20 -2.55 -21.66
N TRP A 39 5.57 -2.51 -20.50
CA TRP A 39 6.26 -2.58 -19.21
C TRP A 39 6.69 -4.01 -18.89
N LEU A 40 5.83 -5.00 -19.18
CA LEU A 40 6.22 -6.41 -19.10
C LEU A 40 7.45 -6.72 -19.96
N ARG A 41 7.53 -6.17 -21.18
CA ARG A 41 8.74 -6.32 -22.03
C ARG A 41 9.99 -5.69 -21.43
N ALA A 42 9.86 -4.54 -20.76
CA ALA A 42 10.97 -3.92 -20.05
C ALA A 42 11.49 -4.83 -18.93
N ILE A 43 10.56 -5.48 -18.21
CA ILE A 43 10.88 -6.46 -17.17
C ILE A 43 11.53 -7.71 -17.77
N ASP A 44 11.00 -8.26 -18.87
CA ASP A 44 11.57 -9.43 -19.57
C ASP A 44 13.03 -9.18 -19.98
N ASN A 45 13.28 -8.02 -20.61
CA ASN A 45 14.62 -7.60 -21.02
C ASN A 45 15.56 -7.50 -19.80
N PHE A 46 15.07 -6.94 -18.69
CA PHE A 46 15.85 -6.81 -17.46
C PHE A 46 16.10 -8.16 -16.77
N LEU A 47 15.18 -9.11 -16.89
CA LEU A 47 15.32 -10.46 -16.37
C LEU A 47 16.23 -11.34 -17.24
N GLY A 48 16.41 -10.99 -18.52
CA GLY A 48 17.12 -11.81 -19.49
C GLY A 48 16.33 -13.04 -19.96
N TRP A 49 15.01 -13.06 -19.70
CA TRP A 49 14.09 -14.09 -20.19
C TRP A 49 12.67 -13.54 -20.22
N GLN A 50 11.83 -14.11 -21.09
CA GLN A 50 10.43 -13.71 -21.20
C GLN A 50 9.60 -14.34 -20.08
N LEU A 51 8.98 -13.52 -19.24
CA LEU A 51 8.01 -13.98 -18.25
C LEU A 51 6.75 -14.49 -18.95
N PRO A 52 6.40 -15.77 -18.80
CA PRO A 52 5.11 -16.26 -19.24
C PRO A 52 4.00 -15.54 -18.47
N LYS A 53 2.89 -15.26 -19.14
CA LYS A 53 1.78 -14.52 -18.52
C LYS A 53 1.24 -15.25 -17.29
N GLU A 54 1.20 -16.57 -17.35
CA GLU A 54 0.80 -17.48 -16.28
C GLU A 54 1.77 -17.49 -15.08
N ALA A 55 3.01 -17.03 -15.28
CA ALA A 55 3.97 -16.90 -14.19
C ALA A 55 3.78 -15.61 -13.40
N VAL A 56 3.15 -14.58 -13.98
CA VAL A 56 2.85 -13.32 -13.30
C VAL A 56 1.65 -13.52 -12.38
N VAL A 57 1.87 -13.33 -11.08
CA VAL A 57 0.84 -13.52 -10.05
C VAL A 57 0.20 -12.18 -9.70
N ALA A 58 1.02 -11.14 -9.53
CA ALA A 58 0.57 -9.80 -9.22
C ALA A 58 1.44 -8.80 -9.96
N GLU A 59 0.84 -7.72 -10.44
CA GLU A 59 1.57 -6.62 -11.08
C GLU A 59 0.89 -5.29 -10.82
N VAL A 60 1.71 -4.26 -10.66
CA VAL A 60 1.23 -2.88 -10.51
C VAL A 60 2.20 -1.92 -11.16
N CYS A 61 1.67 -0.95 -11.89
CA CYS A 61 2.41 0.11 -12.55
C CYS A 61 1.82 1.48 -12.23
N LYS A 62 2.67 2.47 -11.95
CA LYS A 62 2.24 3.84 -11.64
C LYS A 62 3.24 4.89 -12.10
N PRO A 63 2.82 6.01 -12.71
CA PRO A 63 3.73 7.09 -13.07
C PRO A 63 4.49 7.63 -11.86
N TRP A 64 5.78 7.96 -12.04
CA TRP A 64 6.56 8.59 -10.97
C TRP A 64 6.25 10.09 -10.86
N PRO A 65 5.76 10.60 -9.70
CA PRO A 65 5.43 12.03 -9.60
C PRO A 65 6.62 12.97 -9.79
N GLY A 66 7.85 12.49 -9.58
CA GLY A 66 9.07 13.28 -9.74
C GLY A 66 9.52 13.44 -11.20
N SER A 67 9.04 12.60 -12.13
CA SER A 67 9.43 12.67 -13.54
C SER A 67 8.42 11.93 -14.42
N ARG A 68 7.93 12.60 -15.47
CA ARG A 68 7.04 11.99 -16.48
C ARG A 68 7.74 10.95 -17.36
N SER A 69 9.06 10.95 -17.36
CA SER A 69 9.86 9.97 -18.11
C SER A 69 10.08 8.67 -17.33
N VAL A 70 9.47 8.52 -16.15
CA VAL A 70 9.66 7.34 -15.30
C VAL A 70 8.31 6.73 -14.90
N VAL A 71 8.22 5.42 -15.01
CA VAL A 71 7.14 4.61 -14.43
C VAL A 71 7.72 3.72 -13.33
N LEU A 72 6.99 3.62 -12.23
CA LEU A 72 7.26 2.65 -11.17
C LEU A 72 6.53 1.36 -11.52
N THR A 73 7.16 0.21 -11.29
CA THR A 73 6.56 -1.10 -11.49
C THR A 73 6.91 -2.03 -10.33
N ALA A 74 5.98 -2.86 -9.93
CA ALA A 74 6.24 -4.01 -9.08
C ALA A 74 5.55 -5.24 -9.66
N VAL A 75 6.27 -6.35 -9.73
CA VAL A 75 5.78 -7.62 -10.29
C VAL A 75 6.18 -8.76 -9.36
N ALA A 76 5.18 -9.52 -8.90
CA ALA A 76 5.36 -10.80 -8.25
C ALA A 76 5.12 -11.93 -9.27
N TYR A 77 6.04 -12.87 -9.36
CA TYR A 77 6.00 -13.96 -10.33
C TYR A 77 6.55 -15.25 -9.76
N THR A 78 6.07 -16.39 -10.27
CA THR A 78 6.62 -17.70 -9.93
C THR A 78 8.03 -17.84 -10.50
N PRO A 79 9.02 -18.29 -9.70
CA PRO A 79 10.36 -18.55 -10.19
C PRO A 79 10.36 -19.52 -11.36
N ARG A 80 11.28 -19.32 -12.31
CA ARG A 80 11.50 -20.30 -13.38
C ARG A 80 11.88 -21.63 -12.76
N GLN A 81 11.07 -22.67 -12.98
CA GLN A 81 11.42 -24.02 -12.58
C GLN A 81 12.65 -24.47 -13.39
N SER A 82 13.72 -24.82 -12.69
CA SER A 82 14.89 -25.45 -13.32
C SER A 82 14.63 -26.96 -13.43
N PRO A 83 14.82 -27.60 -14.60
CA PRO A 83 14.61 -29.03 -14.76
C PRO A 83 15.56 -29.91 -13.91
N ALA A 84 16.52 -29.33 -13.19
CA ALA A 84 17.51 -30.04 -12.37
C ALA A 84 17.17 -30.14 -10.87
N GLN A 85 16.04 -29.62 -10.41
CA GLN A 85 15.65 -29.70 -9.00
C GLN A 85 14.36 -30.54 -8.86
N PRO A 86 14.45 -31.87 -8.71
CA PRO A 86 13.35 -32.61 -8.09
C PRO A 86 13.19 -32.07 -6.67
N SER A 87 11.98 -31.63 -6.32
CA SER A 87 11.60 -31.16 -4.98
C SER A 87 12.07 -32.17 -3.93
N ALA A 88 13.12 -31.81 -3.18
CA ALA A 88 13.81 -32.74 -2.29
C ALA A 88 13.05 -32.98 -0.97
N THR A 89 11.94 -32.29 -0.72
CA THR A 89 11.04 -32.56 0.40
C THR A 89 9.58 -32.23 0.04
N PRO A 90 8.58 -32.85 0.69
CA PRO A 90 7.16 -32.47 0.56
C PRO A 90 6.84 -31.03 1.06
N ARG A 91 7.84 -30.29 1.54
CA ARG A 91 7.71 -28.94 2.12
C ARG A 91 8.31 -27.85 1.24
N ASP A 92 8.93 -28.24 0.12
CA ASP A 92 9.46 -27.36 -0.91
C ASP A 92 8.61 -27.54 -2.18
N GLU A 93 7.29 -27.41 -2.06
CA GLU A 93 6.46 -27.36 -3.26
C GLU A 93 6.80 -26.07 -4.04
N PRO A 94 7.08 -26.15 -5.36
CA PRO A 94 7.42 -24.98 -6.18
C PRO A 94 6.37 -23.85 -6.15
N GLY A 95 5.18 -24.12 -5.61
CA GLY A 95 4.11 -23.14 -5.40
C GLY A 95 4.38 -22.12 -4.30
N ASP A 96 5.22 -22.44 -3.31
CA ASP A 96 5.32 -21.66 -2.06
C ASP A 96 6.30 -20.48 -2.13
N LYS A 97 6.94 -20.22 -3.27
CA LYS A 97 7.87 -19.09 -3.42
C LYS A 97 7.50 -18.24 -4.61
N LYS A 98 7.42 -16.93 -4.40
CA LYS A 98 7.25 -15.91 -5.45
C LYS A 98 8.48 -15.00 -5.46
N ASN A 99 8.97 -14.67 -6.64
CA ASN A 99 9.94 -13.59 -6.79
C ASN A 99 9.19 -12.27 -6.92
N LEU A 100 9.65 -11.24 -6.24
CA LEU A 100 9.13 -9.88 -6.33
C LEU A 100 10.22 -8.95 -6.84
N LEU A 101 9.94 -8.28 -7.95
CA LEU A 101 10.76 -7.24 -8.53
C LEU A 101 10.05 -5.91 -8.37
N VAL A 102 10.73 -4.92 -7.80
CA VAL A 102 10.33 -3.51 -7.81
C VAL A 102 11.31 -2.78 -8.72
N ALA A 103 10.83 -1.93 -9.61
CA ALA A 103 11.70 -1.21 -10.54
C ALA A 103 11.18 0.19 -10.89
N MET A 104 12.12 1.05 -11.23
CA MET A 104 11.90 2.29 -11.96
C MET A 104 12.29 2.06 -13.41
N VAL A 105 11.40 2.39 -14.35
CA VAL A 105 11.61 2.16 -15.78
C VAL A 105 11.52 3.48 -16.53
N ASP A 106 12.45 3.73 -17.43
CA ASP A 106 12.39 4.87 -18.35
C ASP A 106 11.31 4.63 -19.40
N THR A 107 10.36 5.56 -19.50
CA THR A 107 9.16 5.38 -20.33
C THR A 107 9.44 5.48 -21.83
N ARG A 108 10.58 6.03 -22.23
CA ARG A 108 10.96 6.20 -23.64
C ARG A 108 11.71 4.99 -24.18
N SER A 109 12.69 4.52 -23.43
CA SER A 109 13.59 3.45 -23.82
C SER A 109 13.16 2.07 -23.33
N GLY A 110 12.34 2.01 -22.27
CA GLY A 110 11.99 0.76 -21.61
C GLY A 110 13.14 0.16 -20.79
N HIS A 111 14.19 0.92 -20.50
CA HIS A 111 15.27 0.46 -19.62
C HIS A 111 14.91 0.59 -18.15
N VAL A 112 15.26 -0.44 -17.36
CA VAL A 112 15.22 -0.37 -15.90
C VAL A 112 16.32 0.56 -15.42
N LEU A 113 15.94 1.65 -14.76
CA LEU A 113 16.82 2.67 -14.20
C LEU A 113 17.34 2.28 -12.82
N ALA A 114 16.48 1.66 -12.01
CA ALA A 114 16.82 1.17 -10.69
C ALA A 114 15.89 0.01 -10.31
N SER A 115 16.37 -0.95 -9.51
CA SER A 115 15.54 -2.07 -9.06
C SER A 115 15.85 -2.60 -7.66
N HIS A 116 14.88 -3.31 -7.11
CA HIS A 116 15.02 -4.14 -5.91
C HIS A 116 14.38 -5.50 -6.19
N ARG A 117 15.04 -6.58 -5.76
CA ARG A 117 14.54 -7.95 -5.90
C ARG A 117 14.47 -8.60 -4.53
N GLN A 118 13.38 -9.31 -4.28
CA GLN A 118 13.22 -10.15 -3.10
C GLN A 118 12.46 -11.43 -3.44
N THR A 119 12.56 -12.41 -2.54
CA THR A 119 11.73 -13.62 -2.60
C THR A 119 10.71 -13.54 -1.48
N VAL A 120 9.45 -13.73 -1.83
CA VAL A 120 8.33 -13.90 -0.90
C VAL A 120 8.10 -15.40 -0.75
N SER A 121 8.21 -15.90 0.47
CA SER A 121 7.81 -17.28 0.78
C SER A 121 6.39 -17.25 1.31
N GLU A 122 5.53 -18.06 0.71
CA GLU A 122 4.15 -18.23 1.12
C GLU A 122 4.05 -19.28 2.23
N ASP A 123 3.15 -19.01 3.16
CA ASP A 123 2.84 -19.87 4.29
C ASP A 123 1.41 -19.56 4.79
N ALA A 124 1.07 -20.00 6.01
CA ALA A 124 -0.26 -19.75 6.58
C ALA A 124 -0.58 -18.26 6.79
N MET A 125 0.41 -17.37 6.80
CA MET A 125 0.28 -15.93 7.03
C MET A 125 0.56 -15.10 5.77
N VAL A 126 1.34 -15.61 4.83
CA VAL A 126 1.72 -14.93 3.60
C VAL A 126 1.21 -15.69 2.38
N ALA A 127 0.40 -15.03 1.55
CA ALA A 127 0.06 -15.51 0.22
C ALA A 127 -0.03 -14.32 -0.74
N VAL A 128 0.29 -14.55 -2.01
CA VAL A 128 0.30 -13.54 -3.06
C VAL A 128 -0.81 -13.86 -4.06
N ASP A 129 -1.68 -12.88 -4.30
CA ASP A 129 -2.65 -12.92 -5.39
C ASP A 129 -2.54 -11.66 -6.27
N SER A 130 -3.42 -11.56 -7.27
CA SER A 130 -3.43 -10.44 -8.23
C SER A 130 -3.66 -9.06 -7.61
N HIS A 131 -4.10 -8.97 -6.36
CA HIS A 131 -4.38 -7.73 -5.64
C HIS A 131 -3.38 -7.45 -4.50
N SER A 132 -2.38 -8.32 -4.31
CA SER A 132 -1.42 -8.19 -3.21
C SER A 132 -0.49 -6.99 -3.32
N LEU A 133 -0.33 -6.36 -4.48
CA LEU A 133 0.63 -5.26 -4.69
C LEU A 133 -0.07 -3.93 -4.99
N SER A 134 0.36 -2.86 -4.33
CA SER A 134 0.06 -1.49 -4.77
C SER A 134 1.22 -0.53 -4.57
N LEU A 135 1.25 0.57 -5.35
CA LEU A 135 2.32 1.58 -5.30
C LEU A 135 1.86 2.87 -4.60
N ASP A 136 2.49 3.16 -3.47
CA ASP A 136 2.30 4.39 -2.72
C ASP A 136 3.24 5.48 -3.23
N THR A 137 2.67 6.49 -3.89
CA THR A 137 3.40 7.62 -4.45
C THR A 137 3.13 8.92 -3.70
N ALA A 138 2.76 8.84 -2.42
CA ALA A 138 2.62 10.00 -1.55
C ALA A 138 3.92 10.84 -1.54
N ARG A 139 3.84 12.05 -0.96
CA ARG A 139 4.94 13.02 -1.01
C ARG A 139 6.06 12.70 0.01
N TYR A 140 6.72 11.57 -0.15
CA TYR A 140 7.90 11.18 0.63
C TYR A 140 9.17 11.92 0.17
N GLN A 141 9.14 13.26 0.21
CA GLN A 141 10.30 14.09 -0.10
C GLN A 141 11.24 14.11 1.12
N LEU A 142 12.20 13.18 1.16
CA LEU A 142 13.07 12.99 2.31
C LEU A 142 14.19 14.04 2.38
N SER A 143 14.60 14.61 1.25
CA SER A 143 15.50 15.78 1.21
C SER A 143 15.24 16.57 -0.05
N GLY A 144 15.96 17.67 -0.31
CA GLY A 144 15.80 18.42 -1.56
C GLY A 144 16.11 17.61 -2.84
N LYS A 145 16.83 16.49 -2.72
CA LYS A 145 17.23 15.63 -3.85
C LYS A 145 16.68 14.22 -3.77
N VAL A 146 16.22 13.78 -2.60
CA VAL A 146 15.78 12.40 -2.37
C VAL A 146 14.28 12.38 -2.20
N ARG A 147 13.61 11.62 -3.07
CA ARG A 147 12.18 11.29 -2.95
C ARG A 147 12.03 9.78 -2.95
N ALA A 148 11.35 9.26 -1.93
CA ALA A 148 11.01 7.85 -1.82
C ALA A 148 9.63 7.54 -2.41
N PHE A 149 9.35 6.26 -2.60
CA PHE A 149 8.02 5.71 -2.85
C PHE A 149 7.82 4.42 -2.09
N GLY A 150 6.57 4.06 -1.86
CA GLY A 150 6.19 2.83 -1.18
C GLY A 150 5.79 1.72 -2.14
N LEU A 151 6.20 0.50 -1.84
CA LEU A 151 5.45 -0.69 -2.20
C LEU A 151 4.58 -1.08 -1.01
N ARG A 152 3.30 -1.33 -1.27
CA ARG A 152 2.35 -1.88 -0.32
C ARG A 152 2.13 -3.35 -0.67
N PHE A 153 2.26 -4.22 0.33
CA PHE A 153 2.00 -5.65 0.21
C PHE A 153 0.84 -6.05 1.12
N ASN A 154 -0.21 -6.61 0.53
CA ASN A 154 -1.37 -7.16 1.22
C ASN A 154 -1.40 -8.67 0.97
N SER A 155 -1.18 -9.44 2.03
CA SER A 155 -1.29 -10.89 1.98
C SER A 155 -2.74 -11.30 1.71
N SER A 156 -2.93 -12.28 0.81
CA SER A 156 -4.22 -12.93 0.57
C SER A 156 -4.44 -14.18 1.45
N ALA A 157 -3.49 -14.50 2.33
CA ALA A 157 -3.58 -15.65 3.20
C ALA A 157 -4.77 -15.50 4.16
N MET A 158 -5.44 -16.63 4.45
CA MET A 158 -6.52 -16.65 5.44
C MET A 158 -6.04 -16.35 6.86
N GLY A 159 -4.75 -16.51 7.13
CA GLY A 159 -4.17 -16.36 8.46
C GLY A 159 -4.48 -17.53 9.38
N ALA A 160 -3.99 -17.44 10.62
CA ALA A 160 -4.35 -18.39 11.66
C ALA A 160 -5.80 -18.19 12.12
N SER A 161 -6.48 -19.29 12.48
CA SER A 161 -7.88 -19.24 12.91
C SER A 161 -8.13 -18.47 14.21
N CYS A 162 -7.12 -18.36 15.08
CA CYS A 162 -7.25 -17.78 16.42
C CYS A 162 -5.89 -17.18 16.85
N PRO A 163 -5.43 -16.10 16.20
CA PRO A 163 -4.12 -15.51 16.46
C PRO A 163 -4.13 -14.59 17.68
N GLU A 164 -2.99 -14.47 18.34
CA GLU A 164 -2.77 -13.49 19.42
C GLU A 164 -2.26 -12.14 18.89
N ALA A 165 -1.73 -12.11 17.67
CA ALA A 165 -1.26 -10.91 17.00
C ALA A 165 -1.50 -11.02 15.49
N GLY A 166 -1.73 -9.88 14.86
CA GLY A 166 -1.93 -9.77 13.42
C GLY A 166 -1.15 -8.60 12.85
N TRP A 167 -0.83 -8.69 11.58
CA TRP A 167 -0.30 -7.57 10.80
C TRP A 167 -0.79 -7.66 9.36
N GLY A 168 -0.81 -6.53 8.69
CA GLY A 168 -1.18 -6.46 7.29
C GLY A 168 -0.76 -5.14 6.68
N ASP A 169 -1.05 -5.02 5.38
CA ASP A 169 -0.85 -3.79 4.62
C ASP A 169 0.60 -3.25 4.75
N GLU A 170 1.55 -4.13 4.51
CA GLU A 170 2.97 -3.88 4.71
C GLU A 170 3.48 -2.83 3.75
N LEU A 171 4.11 -1.78 4.27
CA LEU A 171 4.74 -0.71 3.51
C LEU A 171 6.25 -0.91 3.53
N THR A 172 6.86 -0.97 2.34
CA THR A 172 8.30 -0.81 2.16
C THR A 172 8.59 0.48 1.41
N LEU A 173 9.32 1.42 2.01
CA LEU A 173 9.78 2.62 1.31
C LEU A 173 11.11 2.37 0.61
N PHE A 174 11.19 2.73 -0.66
CA PHE A 174 12.38 2.66 -1.48
C PHE A 174 12.92 4.04 -1.81
N VAL A 175 14.25 4.18 -1.74
CA VAL A 175 14.99 5.35 -2.23
C VAL A 175 15.83 4.94 -3.44
N PRO A 176 15.75 5.66 -4.57
CA PRO A 176 16.62 5.40 -5.71
C PRO A 176 18.06 5.84 -5.42
N LYS A 177 19.02 4.92 -5.63
CA LYS A 177 20.46 5.15 -5.45
C LYS A 177 21.24 4.49 -6.56
N GLY A 178 21.50 5.25 -7.63
CA GLY A 178 22.05 4.69 -8.86
C GLY A 178 21.08 3.66 -9.44
N GLU A 179 21.57 2.47 -9.75
CA GLU A 179 20.79 1.36 -10.31
C GLU A 179 20.07 0.50 -9.26
N VAL A 180 20.17 0.87 -7.98
CA VAL A 180 19.58 0.13 -6.87
C VAL A 180 18.43 0.93 -6.26
N LEU A 181 17.32 0.26 -6.00
CA LEU A 181 16.28 0.75 -5.09
C LEU A 181 16.60 0.26 -3.68
N GLU A 182 17.04 1.16 -2.83
CA GLU A 182 17.42 0.86 -1.44
C GLU A 182 16.16 0.88 -0.56
N PRO A 183 15.76 -0.25 0.08
CA PRO A 183 14.69 -0.24 1.06
C PRO A 183 15.17 0.48 2.33
N VAL A 184 14.48 1.55 2.70
CA VAL A 184 14.86 2.39 3.86
C VAL A 184 13.88 2.29 5.02
N LEU A 185 12.67 1.78 4.80
CA LEU A 185 11.67 1.52 5.84
C LEU A 185 10.89 0.27 5.46
N HIS A 186 10.61 -0.59 6.43
CA HIS A 186 9.61 -1.64 6.33
C HIS A 186 8.71 -1.56 7.58
N LEU A 187 7.40 -1.49 7.37
CA LEU A 187 6.41 -1.28 8.45
C LEU A 187 5.06 -1.89 8.05
N ALA A 188 4.47 -2.74 8.89
CA ALA A 188 3.07 -3.12 8.74
C ALA A 188 2.17 -1.96 9.10
N MET A 189 1.32 -1.52 8.17
CA MET A 189 0.48 -0.34 8.37
C MET A 189 -0.85 -0.67 9.02
N LEU A 190 -1.15 -1.97 9.19
CA LEU A 190 -2.17 -2.47 10.08
C LEU A 190 -1.53 -3.44 11.06
N ARG A 191 -1.84 -3.28 12.36
CA ARG A 191 -1.39 -4.16 13.44
C ARG A 191 -2.56 -4.53 14.33
N GLN A 192 -2.54 -5.76 14.83
CA GLN A 192 -3.54 -6.24 15.79
C GLN A 192 -2.86 -6.97 16.93
N ARG A 193 -3.45 -6.88 18.12
CA ARG A 193 -3.07 -7.71 19.27
C ARG A 193 -4.29 -8.11 20.08
N ALA A 194 -4.30 -9.34 20.56
CA ALA A 194 -5.27 -9.79 21.54
C ALA A 194 -5.07 -9.08 22.88
N VAL A 195 -6.18 -8.77 23.54
CA VAL A 195 -6.24 -8.31 24.94
C VAL A 195 -6.83 -9.41 25.82
N THR A 196 -7.86 -10.10 25.32
CA THR A 196 -8.48 -11.27 25.97
C THR A 196 -8.92 -12.26 24.89
N ALA A 197 -8.73 -13.55 25.14
CA ALA A 197 -8.85 -14.62 24.14
C ALA A 197 -8.00 -14.33 22.90
N CYS A 198 -8.39 -14.83 21.72
CA CYS A 198 -7.69 -14.56 20.46
C CYS A 198 -8.45 -13.55 19.58
N ILE A 199 -7.80 -13.09 18.52
CA ILE A 199 -8.39 -12.20 17.52
C ILE A 199 -9.34 -13.02 16.63
N SER A 200 -10.56 -13.23 17.08
CA SER A 200 -11.60 -13.94 16.34
C SER A 200 -12.97 -13.48 16.79
N ALA A 201 -13.85 -13.17 15.84
CA ALA A 201 -15.26 -12.89 16.12
C ALA A 201 -16.02 -14.13 16.64
N GLN A 202 -15.46 -15.33 16.48
CA GLN A 202 -16.05 -16.59 16.93
C GLN A 202 -15.58 -17.00 18.32
N ALA A 203 -14.53 -16.37 18.86
CA ALA A 203 -14.04 -16.66 20.20
C ALA A 203 -14.86 -15.91 21.25
N GLU A 204 -15.51 -16.63 22.15
CA GLU A 204 -16.34 -16.04 23.21
C GLU A 204 -15.52 -15.10 24.11
N GLY A 205 -16.03 -13.89 24.32
CA GLY A 205 -15.38 -12.87 25.14
C GLY A 205 -14.09 -12.30 24.54
N ALA A 206 -13.85 -12.48 23.24
CA ALA A 206 -12.67 -11.95 22.58
C ALA A 206 -12.65 -10.43 22.61
N LEU A 207 -11.47 -9.89 22.90
CA LEU A 207 -11.19 -8.47 22.95
C LEU A 207 -9.82 -8.25 22.33
N TRP A 208 -9.72 -7.39 21.32
CA TRP A 208 -8.45 -7.09 20.66
C TRP A 208 -8.34 -5.61 20.30
N GLU A 209 -7.11 -5.18 20.06
CA GLU A 209 -6.81 -3.83 19.61
C GLU A 209 -6.31 -3.88 18.17
N VAL A 210 -6.79 -2.93 17.36
CA VAL A 210 -6.38 -2.70 15.98
C VAL A 210 -5.73 -1.32 15.91
N ALA A 211 -4.54 -1.25 15.33
CA ALA A 211 -3.83 -0.02 15.06
C ALA A 211 -3.69 0.17 13.54
N ASP A 212 -4.40 1.16 13.02
CA ASP A 212 -4.27 1.64 11.65
C ASP A 212 -3.21 2.75 11.62
N LEU A 213 -2.16 2.57 10.82
CA LEU A 213 -1.01 3.47 10.80
C LEU A 213 -1.03 4.42 9.61
N THR A 214 -0.52 5.62 9.83
CA THR A 214 -0.22 6.59 8.77
C THR A 214 1.20 7.11 8.92
N LEU A 215 1.80 7.52 7.80
CA LEU A 215 3.18 7.99 7.73
C LEU A 215 3.24 9.43 7.21
N ALA A 216 3.95 10.30 7.92
CA ALA A 216 4.18 11.67 7.53
C ALA A 216 5.67 12.01 7.54
N VAL A 217 6.11 12.81 6.56
CA VAL A 217 7.47 13.38 6.54
C VAL A 217 7.51 14.60 7.46
N LEU A 218 8.49 14.64 8.37
CA LEU A 218 8.70 15.76 9.27
C LEU A 218 9.70 16.78 8.71
N PRO A 219 9.68 18.04 9.20
CA PRO A 219 10.70 19.03 8.85
C PRO A 219 12.09 18.75 9.44
N SER A 220 12.15 18.02 10.55
CA SER A 220 13.42 17.62 11.17
C SER A 220 14.16 16.61 10.30
N GLN A 221 15.49 16.57 10.42
CA GLN A 221 16.34 15.67 9.65
C GLN A 221 17.34 14.96 10.53
N THR A 222 17.59 13.70 10.23
CA THR A 222 18.67 12.90 10.79
C THR A 222 19.48 12.30 9.64
N ASN A 223 20.80 12.42 9.68
CA ASN A 223 21.70 11.92 8.63
C ASN A 223 21.33 12.40 7.21
N GLY A 224 20.88 13.67 7.10
CA GLY A 224 20.55 14.32 5.82
C GLY A 224 19.21 13.92 5.18
N LEU A 225 18.43 13.04 5.83
CA LEU A 225 17.07 12.70 5.43
C LEU A 225 16.07 13.13 6.50
N ALA A 226 14.87 13.50 6.05
CA ALA A 226 13.76 13.88 6.91
C ALA A 226 13.37 12.75 7.85
N ASP A 227 13.09 13.07 9.10
CA ASP A 227 12.50 12.12 10.04
C ASP A 227 11.06 11.82 9.62
N LEU A 228 10.56 10.66 10.03
CA LEU A 228 9.19 10.24 9.72
C LEU A 228 8.37 10.15 11.00
N ARG A 229 7.14 10.65 10.97
CA ARG A 229 6.15 10.40 12.03
C ARG A 229 5.24 9.27 11.59
N VAL A 230 5.19 8.23 12.40
CA VAL A 230 4.14 7.21 12.34
C VAL A 230 3.06 7.62 13.31
N THR A 231 1.81 7.66 12.87
CA THR A 231 0.64 7.89 13.72
C THR A 231 -0.24 6.65 13.69
N ALA A 232 -0.51 6.11 14.88
CA ALA A 232 -1.39 4.97 15.07
C ALA A 232 -2.76 5.45 15.55
N THR A 233 -3.80 5.12 14.80
CA THR A 233 -5.18 5.24 15.23
C THR A 233 -5.61 3.88 15.79
N ILE A 234 -5.78 3.81 17.10
CA ILE A 234 -6.00 2.59 17.85
C ILE A 234 -7.46 2.49 18.25
N ARG A 235 -8.09 1.38 17.86
CA ARG A 235 -9.45 1.02 18.24
C ARG A 235 -9.47 -0.33 18.93
N ARG A 236 -10.46 -0.53 19.79
CA ARG A 236 -10.71 -1.81 20.44
C ARG A 236 -11.95 -2.44 19.85
N GLU A 237 -11.85 -3.72 19.57
CA GLU A 237 -12.89 -4.55 18.98
C GLU A 237 -13.15 -5.76 19.87
N THR A 238 -14.36 -6.32 19.76
CA THR A 238 -14.79 -7.48 20.54
C THR A 238 -15.74 -8.36 19.75
N SER A 239 -15.82 -9.63 20.13
CA SER A 239 -16.80 -10.58 19.62
C SER A 239 -18.21 -10.38 20.21
N ASP A 240 -18.38 -9.56 21.25
CA ASP A 240 -19.69 -9.27 21.85
C ASP A 240 -20.32 -8.02 21.23
N ASP A 241 -21.27 -8.24 20.32
CA ASP A 241 -22.01 -7.19 19.60
C ASP A 241 -22.82 -6.25 20.52
N ARG A 242 -22.97 -6.57 21.80
CA ARG A 242 -23.67 -5.73 22.79
C ARG A 242 -22.76 -4.63 23.37
N VAL A 243 -21.44 -4.77 23.23
CA VAL A 243 -20.48 -3.80 23.75
C VAL A 243 -20.36 -2.65 22.73
N PRO A 244 -20.62 -1.40 23.12
CA PRO A 244 -20.47 -0.27 22.22
C PRO A 244 -19.00 -0.10 21.80
N PRO A 245 -18.74 0.47 20.60
CA PRO A 245 -17.38 0.76 20.15
C PRO A 245 -16.61 1.56 21.20
N ALA A 246 -15.40 1.12 21.52
CA ALA A 246 -14.55 1.83 22.45
C ALA A 246 -14.10 3.18 21.85
N ALA A 247 -13.68 4.09 22.73
CA ALA A 247 -13.05 5.34 22.29
C ALA A 247 -11.77 5.04 21.48
N VAL A 248 -11.61 5.79 20.39
CA VAL A 248 -10.40 5.73 19.56
C VAL A 248 -9.27 6.49 20.26
N THR A 249 -8.11 5.85 20.38
CA THR A 249 -6.89 6.47 20.90
C THR A 249 -5.95 6.77 19.74
N THR A 250 -5.17 7.85 19.82
CA THR A 250 -4.13 8.14 18.84
C THR A 250 -2.77 8.21 19.52
N GLU A 251 -1.81 7.45 18.99
CA GLU A 251 -0.42 7.47 19.41
C GLU A 251 0.49 7.84 18.25
N HIS A 252 1.72 8.25 18.54
CA HIS A 252 2.70 8.53 17.50
C HIS A 252 4.11 8.18 17.93
N ALA A 253 4.95 7.88 16.95
CA ALA A 253 6.38 7.65 17.12
C ALA A 253 7.14 8.35 15.99
N VAL A 254 8.36 8.77 16.30
CA VAL A 254 9.27 9.36 15.32
C VAL A 254 10.32 8.33 14.94
N LEU A 255 10.45 8.08 13.64
CA LEU A 255 11.50 7.27 13.04
C LEU A 255 12.60 8.18 12.51
N ARG A 256 13.83 7.89 12.87
CA ARG A 256 15.03 8.61 12.41
C ARG A 256 15.81 7.72 11.46
N HIS A 257 16.40 8.34 10.44
CA HIS A 257 17.20 7.61 9.46
C HIS A 257 18.56 7.23 10.05
N GLY A 258 18.88 5.93 10.10
CA GLY A 258 20.17 5.39 10.52
C GLY A 258 20.86 4.57 9.43
N PRO A 259 21.98 3.89 9.73
CA PRO A 259 22.72 3.11 8.74
C PRO A 259 21.93 1.95 8.11
N ALA A 260 20.96 1.40 8.83
CA ALA A 260 20.10 0.30 8.38
C ALA A 260 18.68 0.78 7.97
N GLY A 261 18.53 2.06 7.67
CA GLY A 261 17.24 2.70 7.39
C GLY A 261 16.58 3.33 8.62
N TYR A 262 15.28 3.59 8.51
CA TYR A 262 14.46 4.23 9.54
C TYR A 262 14.22 3.32 10.74
N ARG A 263 14.43 3.88 11.94
CA ARG A 263 14.19 3.23 13.23
C ARG A 263 13.58 4.19 14.23
N ALA A 264 12.75 3.69 15.12
CA ALA A 264 12.15 4.50 16.17
C ALA A 264 13.21 5.07 17.12
N SER A 265 13.12 6.36 17.43
CA SER A 265 13.90 6.96 18.51
C SER A 265 13.06 6.97 19.79
N GLY A 266 13.43 6.15 20.79
CA GLY A 266 12.78 6.15 22.11
C GLY A 266 11.84 4.96 22.37
N PRO A 267 10.72 5.17 23.09
CA PRO A 267 9.75 4.10 23.40
C PRO A 267 9.31 3.37 22.14
N HIS A 268 9.17 2.05 22.25
CA HIS A 268 8.78 1.18 21.14
C HIS A 268 7.37 0.66 21.41
N PRO A 269 6.32 1.37 20.93
CA PRO A 269 4.95 0.91 21.11
C PRO A 269 4.71 -0.38 20.33
N TRP A 270 3.74 -1.18 20.80
CA TRP A 270 3.45 -2.52 20.27
C TRP A 270 3.15 -2.53 18.76
N TRP A 271 2.55 -1.45 18.25
CA TRP A 271 2.15 -1.31 16.85
C TRP A 271 3.33 -0.99 15.92
N LEU A 272 4.54 -0.75 16.42
CA LEU A 272 5.74 -0.73 15.58
C LEU A 272 6.31 -2.13 15.31
N GLY A 273 5.78 -3.16 15.97
CA GLY A 273 6.29 -4.53 15.88
C GLY A 273 7.35 -4.85 16.94
N SER A 274 8.07 -5.96 16.73
CA SER A 274 9.23 -6.32 17.54
C SER A 274 10.45 -5.50 17.11
N ARG A 275 11.37 -5.25 18.06
CA ARG A 275 12.62 -4.52 17.81
C ARG A 275 13.59 -5.28 16.92
#